data_AF-A0A9X0D2F7-F1
#
_entry.id   AF-A0A9X0D2F7-F1
#
_cell.length_a   1.000
_cell.length_b   1.000
_cell.length_c   1.000
_cell.angle_alpha   90.00
_cell.angle_beta   90.00
_cell.angle_gamma   90.00
#
_symmetry.space_group_name_H-M   'P 1'
#
loop_
_entity.id
_entity.type
_entity.pdbx_description
1 polymer ?
#
loop_
_entity_poly.entity_id
_entity_poly.type
_entity_poly.pdbx_seq_one_letter_code
_entity_poly.pdbx_strand_id
1 'polypeptide(L)'
;MIHELNIKAKTGHENIRLKTRCDLASDKKVAFRPACPIVVAWLFSCKTQDVNCLEQDRLLTPQDFHQVTREAPGSCMNGCCRSNPCLNGGTCTEHCDDVTLKFKCSCIAGFTGKVCERKPRSCFSYYAADSAVTNGVYEIRDPNSNELFKIYCDFTSESNFVWTLIESFKKSIMKGFNYDFYTDKPIRSDDPQFSEHRLSLSAMTYLLSDTTHIRATCEFNNGFSYTDYLRGKLTEFELITSGGRCTLFEYINIRGINCTDCKAKYWGKAGEHGHIASTVSASCTCPNCVEWTDNINSEDSFGFYGSANPVHRCVQNDDATTQWWLGVKVSP
;
A
#
# COMPACT_ATOMS: atom_id res chain seq x y z
N MET A 1 23.10 15.47 64.66
CA MET A 1 21.81 14.97 65.22
C MET A 1 21.06 14.28 64.11
N ILE A 2 20.72 13.00 64.28
CA ILE A 2 19.95 12.22 63.30
C ILE A 2 18.48 12.61 63.50
N HIS A 3 17.83 13.14 62.46
CA HIS A 3 16.37 13.19 62.42
C HIS A 3 15.88 12.02 61.56
N GLU A 4 15.25 11.04 62.21
CA GLU A 4 14.50 9.98 61.54
C GLU A 4 13.14 10.53 61.09
N LEU A 5 12.87 10.49 59.78
CA LEU A 5 11.52 10.67 59.24
C LEU A 5 10.91 9.30 58.99
N ASN A 6 9.99 8.89 59.87
CA ASN A 6 9.17 7.70 59.69
C ASN A 6 7.96 8.02 58.82
N ILE A 7 7.97 7.61 57.55
CA ILE A 7 6.79 7.65 56.68
C ILE A 7 6.13 6.27 56.73
N LYS A 8 4.94 6.18 57.35
CA LYS A 8 4.09 4.99 57.27
C LYS A 8 3.25 5.05 56.00
N ALA A 9 3.59 4.24 55.00
CA ALA A 9 2.65 3.89 53.93
C ALA A 9 1.78 2.73 54.41
N LYS A 10 0.46 2.92 54.39
CA LYS A 10 -0.52 1.87 54.75
C LYS A 10 -1.04 1.27 53.44
N THR A 11 -0.32 0.28 52.91
CA THR A 11 -0.85 -0.67 51.94
C THR A 11 -0.70 -2.06 52.53
N GLY A 12 -1.75 -2.86 52.45
CA GLY A 12 -1.77 -4.20 53.02
C GLY A 12 -0.62 -5.04 52.47
N HIS A 13 0.16 -5.59 53.41
CA HIS A 13 1.25 -6.55 53.27
C HIS A 13 2.63 -6.00 52.81
N GLU A 14 3.59 -6.17 53.74
CA GLU A 14 5.05 -5.99 53.72
C GLU A 14 5.67 -4.58 53.91
N ASN A 15 6.53 -4.48 54.94
CA ASN A 15 7.32 -3.30 55.32
C ASN A 15 8.66 -3.32 54.59
N ILE A 16 8.90 -2.40 53.65
CA ILE A 16 10.22 -2.21 53.04
C ILE A 16 10.91 -1.01 53.71
N ARG A 17 12.06 -1.25 54.37
CA ARG A 17 12.95 -0.20 54.90
C ARG A 17 13.98 0.17 53.82
N LEU A 18 13.90 1.39 53.30
CA LEU A 18 14.97 1.96 52.48
C LEU A 18 15.69 3.06 53.27
N LYS A 19 17.01 2.90 53.44
CA LYS A 19 17.92 3.93 53.94
C LYS A 19 18.56 4.61 52.73
N THR A 20 18.38 5.92 52.61
CA THR A 20 19.11 6.73 51.63
C THR A 20 19.65 8.00 52.30
N ARG A 21 20.94 8.25 52.09
CA ARG A 21 21.67 9.47 52.48
C ARG A 21 21.43 10.53 51.39
N CYS A 22 21.07 11.74 51.77
CA CYS A 22 21.16 12.92 50.91
C CYS A 22 21.81 14.04 51.71
N ASP A 23 22.92 14.57 51.21
CA ASP A 23 23.48 15.85 51.66
C ASP A 23 22.73 16.97 50.91
N LEU A 24 22.02 17.81 51.65
CA LEU A 24 21.36 19.02 51.13
C LEU A 24 22.05 20.24 51.73
N ALA A 25 22.57 21.09 50.86
CA ALA A 25 22.89 22.47 51.19
C ALA A 25 21.87 23.40 50.51
N SER A 26 21.26 24.26 51.34
CA SER A 26 20.43 25.44 51.04
C SER A 26 18.94 25.24 50.71
N ASP A 27 18.14 25.78 51.64
CA ASP A 27 16.70 25.96 51.62
C ASP A 27 16.19 26.80 50.46
N LYS A 28 15.40 26.19 49.55
CA LYS A 28 14.29 26.88 48.85
C LYS A 28 13.14 25.92 48.65
N LYS A 29 11.97 26.25 49.22
CA LYS A 29 10.70 25.56 48.94
C LYS A 29 10.31 25.81 47.48
N VAL A 30 10.35 24.77 46.64
CA VAL A 30 9.79 24.80 45.29
C VAL A 30 8.50 23.98 45.29
N ALA A 31 7.39 24.63 44.99
CA ALA A 31 6.11 23.98 44.78
C ALA A 31 6.11 23.30 43.40
N PHE A 32 6.15 21.97 43.36
CA PHE A 32 5.93 21.19 42.14
C PHE A 32 4.43 21.13 41.84
N ARG A 33 4.00 21.70 40.70
CA ARG A 33 2.78 21.28 40.01
C ARG A 33 3.21 20.27 38.93
N PRO A 34 2.67 19.04 38.89
CA PRO A 34 3.12 18.04 37.94
C PRO A 34 2.52 18.32 36.56
N ALA A 35 3.38 18.58 35.58
CA ALA A 35 3.03 18.55 34.16
C ALA A 35 3.77 17.38 33.50
N CYS A 36 3.36 16.15 33.82
CA CYS A 36 3.54 14.90 33.05
C CYS A 36 3.14 13.72 33.96
N PRO A 37 2.18 12.85 33.59
CA PRO A 37 2.09 11.55 34.22
C PRO A 37 3.18 10.63 33.64
N ILE A 38 4.16 10.30 34.48
CA ILE A 38 5.13 9.24 34.22
C ILE A 38 4.38 7.91 34.22
N VAL A 39 4.45 7.17 33.13
CA VAL A 39 4.17 5.73 33.11
C VAL A 39 5.23 5.04 33.96
N VAL A 40 4.81 4.39 35.02
CA VAL A 40 5.68 3.45 35.76
C VAL A 40 5.90 2.23 34.85
N ALA A 41 7.08 2.13 34.25
CA ALA A 41 7.56 0.92 33.62
C ALA A 41 8.88 0.50 34.27
N TRP A 42 8.91 -0.74 34.74
CA TRP A 42 10.07 -1.41 35.30
C TRP A 42 11.21 -1.51 34.27
N LEU A 43 12.44 -1.50 34.79
CA LEU A 43 13.71 -1.64 34.07
C LEU A 43 13.72 -2.85 33.11
N PHE A 44 13.86 -2.59 31.81
CA PHE A 44 14.70 -3.41 30.92
C PHE A 44 15.40 -2.50 29.90
N SER A 45 16.69 -2.75 29.74
CA SER A 45 17.65 -2.00 28.93
C SER A 45 17.30 -2.00 27.44
N CYS A 46 17.29 -0.83 26.77
CA CYS A 46 17.49 -0.76 25.32
C CYS A 46 18.14 0.55 24.86
N LYS A 47 18.95 0.41 23.82
CA LYS A 47 19.94 1.33 23.25
C LYS A 47 19.35 2.68 22.83
N THR A 48 20.20 3.69 22.98
CA THR A 48 20.09 5.05 22.45
C THR A 48 19.63 5.09 20.99
N GLN A 49 18.46 5.68 20.77
CA GLN A 49 18.10 6.37 19.54
C GLN A 49 17.23 7.56 19.91
N ASP A 50 17.80 8.44 20.74
CA ASP A 50 17.21 9.71 21.13
C ASP A 50 17.35 10.71 19.98
N VAL A 51 16.21 11.11 19.40
CA VAL A 51 16.14 12.36 18.66
C VAL A 51 15.95 13.45 19.71
N ASN A 52 17.04 14.14 20.01
CA ASN A 52 17.15 15.20 21.01
C ASN A 52 15.98 16.21 20.96
N CYS A 53 15.16 16.24 21.99
CA CYS A 53 14.56 17.49 22.45
C CYS A 53 15.68 18.28 23.14
N LEU A 54 16.31 19.21 22.44
CA LEU A 54 17.31 20.09 23.04
C LEU A 54 16.66 20.90 24.16
N GLU A 55 17.18 20.70 25.39
CA GLU A 55 17.08 21.66 26.49
C GLU A 55 17.50 23.05 26.00
N GLN A 56 16.57 23.99 26.05
CA GLN A 56 16.91 25.37 26.35
C GLN A 56 16.22 25.71 27.66
N ASP A 57 16.95 25.50 28.76
CA ASP A 57 16.65 26.12 30.04
C ASP A 57 16.77 27.63 29.89
N ARG A 58 15.67 28.28 29.53
CA ARG A 58 15.50 29.73 29.69
C ARG A 58 14.29 29.94 30.59
N LEU A 59 14.54 30.41 31.81
CA LEU A 59 13.50 30.89 32.73
C LEU A 59 12.74 32.02 32.03
N LEU A 60 11.50 31.73 31.62
CA LEU A 60 10.57 32.74 31.11
C LEU A 60 10.26 33.72 32.25
N THR A 61 10.45 35.01 31.99
CA THR A 61 10.10 36.09 32.92
C THR A 61 8.63 36.47 32.75
N PRO A 62 7.97 37.08 33.75
CA PRO A 62 6.59 37.57 33.60
C PRO A 62 6.39 38.60 32.47
N GLN A 63 7.48 39.15 31.92
CA GLN A 63 7.46 40.11 30.81
C GLN A 63 7.49 39.43 29.43
N ASP A 64 7.81 38.14 29.34
CA ASP A 64 7.73 37.37 28.07
C ASP A 64 6.27 37.00 27.71
N PHE A 65 5.30 37.32 28.57
CA PHE A 65 3.86 37.06 28.37
C PHE A 65 3.10 38.21 27.68
N HIS A 66 3.82 39.16 27.06
CA HIS A 66 3.23 40.29 26.34
C HIS A 66 3.70 40.34 24.88
N GLN A 67 3.46 39.26 24.13
CA GLN A 67 3.20 39.33 22.68
C GLN A 67 2.69 37.97 22.16
N VAL A 68 1.47 37.59 22.56
CA VAL A 68 0.62 36.73 21.74
C VAL A 68 -0.73 37.44 21.64
N THR A 69 -0.79 38.47 20.80
CA THR A 69 -2.06 39.14 20.50
C THR A 69 -2.62 38.62 19.19
N ARG A 70 -3.82 38.01 19.34
CA ARG A 70 -4.86 37.69 18.36
C ARG A 70 -4.66 36.40 17.57
N GLU A 71 -5.35 35.35 18.02
CA GLU A 71 -5.90 34.31 17.15
C GLU A 71 -7.11 33.65 17.84
N ALA A 72 -8.02 33.10 17.03
CA ALA A 72 -9.43 32.86 17.33
C ALA A 72 -9.71 32.06 18.62
N PRO A 73 -10.88 32.26 19.28
CA PRO A 73 -11.32 31.40 20.37
C PRO A 73 -11.49 29.97 19.85
N GLY A 74 -10.53 29.10 20.17
CA GLY A 74 -10.52 27.69 19.76
C GLY A 74 -9.19 27.12 19.25
N SER A 75 -8.10 27.89 19.13
CA SER A 75 -6.80 27.29 18.75
C SER A 75 -6.07 26.69 19.96
N CYS A 76 -5.77 25.40 19.89
CA CYS A 76 -4.89 24.70 20.81
C CYS A 76 -3.45 25.12 20.54
N MET A 77 -2.74 25.60 21.58
CA MET A 77 -1.31 25.86 21.48
C MET A 77 -0.52 25.22 22.64
N ASN A 78 0.19 24.12 22.38
CA ASN A 78 1.00 23.35 23.33
C ASN A 78 2.51 23.34 23.01
N GLY A 79 2.93 23.95 21.90
CA GLY A 79 4.33 24.12 21.51
C GLY A 79 4.96 22.91 20.82
N CYS A 80 4.26 21.78 20.67
CA CYS A 80 4.78 20.58 20.02
C CYS A 80 5.02 20.76 18.51
N CYS A 81 4.41 21.76 17.85
CA CYS A 81 4.67 22.06 16.45
C CYS A 81 5.75 23.13 16.23
N ARG A 82 6.37 23.68 17.28
CA ARG A 82 7.31 24.79 17.18
C ARG A 82 8.54 24.49 16.30
N SER A 83 9.02 23.25 16.32
CA SER A 83 10.14 22.78 15.48
C SER A 83 9.69 22.11 14.17
N ASN A 84 8.37 22.02 13.92
CA ASN A 84 7.74 21.18 12.92
C ASN A 84 8.31 19.74 12.90
N PRO A 85 7.84 18.82 13.78
CA PRO A 85 8.30 17.43 13.80
C PRO A 85 7.92 16.62 12.55
N CYS A 86 7.06 17.14 11.66
CA CYS A 86 6.64 16.44 10.46
C CYS A 86 7.74 16.47 9.39
N LEU A 87 8.16 15.30 8.93
CA LEU A 87 9.17 15.12 7.90
C LEU A 87 8.60 15.36 6.50
N ASN A 88 9.50 15.45 5.52
CA ASN A 88 9.18 15.47 4.09
C ASN A 88 8.13 16.53 3.69
N GLY A 89 8.17 17.70 4.34
CA GLY A 89 7.26 18.81 4.04
C GLY A 89 5.86 18.67 4.65
N GLY A 90 5.64 17.72 5.57
CA GLY A 90 4.39 17.61 6.30
C GLY A 90 4.07 18.87 7.13
N THR A 91 2.77 19.13 7.30
CA THR A 91 2.25 20.24 8.11
C THR A 91 1.91 19.74 9.51
N CYS A 92 2.46 20.36 10.54
CA CYS A 92 2.15 20.05 11.93
C CYS A 92 0.96 20.87 12.43
N THR A 93 -0.02 20.19 13.03
CA THR A 93 -1.13 20.82 13.77
C THR A 93 -1.10 20.38 15.22
N GLU A 94 -1.17 21.32 16.15
CA GLU A 94 -1.18 21.02 17.58
C GLU A 94 -2.52 20.42 17.99
N HIS A 95 -2.48 19.45 18.91
CA HIS A 95 -3.65 18.75 19.39
C HIS A 95 -3.63 18.70 20.92
N CYS A 96 -4.66 19.25 21.56
CA CYS A 96 -4.71 19.42 23.02
C CYS A 96 -5.74 18.52 23.68
N ASP A 97 -6.63 17.91 22.91
CA ASP A 97 -7.76 17.14 23.42
C ASP A 97 -7.34 15.77 23.96
N ASP A 98 -6.20 15.24 23.47
CA ASP A 98 -5.63 13.98 23.90
C ASP A 98 -4.35 14.21 24.73
N VAL A 99 -4.23 13.49 25.86
CA VAL A 99 -3.02 13.51 26.70
C VAL A 99 -1.84 12.77 26.08
N THR A 100 -2.10 11.85 25.15
CA THR A 100 -1.12 11.01 24.46
C THR A 100 -0.77 11.51 23.05
N LEU A 101 -1.68 12.21 22.38
CA LEU A 101 -1.46 12.75 21.03
C LEU A 101 -1.42 14.29 21.06
N LYS A 102 -0.20 14.85 21.21
CA LYS A 102 0.03 16.29 21.34
C LYS A 102 0.11 17.07 20.03
N PHE A 103 0.30 16.38 18.91
CA PHE A 103 0.29 16.97 17.59
C PHE A 103 -0.12 15.92 16.56
N LYS A 104 -0.53 16.39 15.40
CA LYS A 104 -0.85 15.57 14.23
C LYS A 104 -0.10 16.14 13.03
N CYS A 105 0.48 15.25 12.24
CA CYS A 105 1.07 15.59 10.95
C CYS A 105 0.07 15.35 9.82
N SER A 106 -0.12 16.35 8.99
CA SER A 106 -0.75 16.23 7.68
C SER A 106 0.36 16.09 6.64
N CYS A 107 0.54 14.88 6.12
CA CYS A 107 1.57 14.58 5.14
C CYS A 107 1.20 15.13 3.76
N ILE A 108 2.20 15.59 3.01
CA ILE A 108 2.01 15.89 1.59
C ILE A 108 1.79 14.57 0.81
N ALA A 109 1.18 14.67 -0.37
CA ALA A 109 0.99 13.52 -1.25
C ALA A 109 2.33 12.78 -1.50
N GLY A 110 2.31 11.46 -1.35
CA GLY A 110 3.51 10.60 -1.48
C GLY A 110 4.27 10.32 -0.18
N PHE A 111 3.80 10.81 0.97
CA PHE A 111 4.38 10.50 2.28
C PHE A 111 3.31 10.10 3.30
N THR A 112 3.68 9.22 4.22
CA THR A 112 2.80 8.59 5.20
C THR A 112 3.55 8.33 6.51
N GLY A 113 2.86 7.88 7.55
CA GLY A 113 3.45 7.65 8.88
C GLY A 113 3.13 8.77 9.87
N LYS A 114 3.50 8.57 11.13
CA LYS A 114 3.10 9.47 12.24
C LYS A 114 3.69 10.87 12.07
N VAL A 115 4.89 10.93 11.49
CA VAL A 115 5.62 12.16 11.19
C VAL A 115 6.00 12.22 9.71
N CYS A 116 5.22 11.58 8.82
CA CYS A 116 5.47 11.57 7.37
C CYS A 116 6.81 10.95 6.95
N GLU A 117 7.31 10.00 7.74
CA GLU A 117 8.60 9.34 7.55
C GLU A 117 8.58 8.21 6.50
N ARG A 118 7.40 7.69 6.15
CA ARG A 118 7.23 6.54 5.26
C ARG A 118 6.84 7.03 3.86
N LYS A 119 7.36 6.37 2.82
CA LYS A 119 6.88 6.54 1.44
C LYS A 119 5.99 5.35 1.08
N PRO A 120 4.84 5.56 0.44
CA PRO A 120 4.05 4.49 -0.19
C PRO A 120 4.91 3.66 -1.14
N ARG A 121 4.61 2.37 -1.19
CA ARG A 121 5.35 1.31 -1.90
C ARG A 121 4.49 0.55 -2.92
N SER A 122 3.19 0.80 -2.93
CA SER A 122 2.18 0.14 -3.76
C SER A 122 0.89 0.96 -3.75
N CYS A 123 -0.04 0.69 -4.66
CA CYS A 123 -1.38 1.28 -4.59
C CYS A 123 -2.04 0.99 -3.24
N PHE A 124 -1.89 -0.23 -2.71
CA PHE A 124 -2.46 -0.57 -1.40
C PHE A 124 -1.92 0.31 -0.28
N SER A 125 -0.62 0.62 -0.27
CA SER A 125 -0.05 1.51 0.74
C SER A 125 -0.52 2.97 0.61
N TYR A 126 -0.87 3.43 -0.60
CA TYR A 126 -1.54 4.71 -0.80
C TYR A 126 -2.95 4.66 -0.22
N TYR A 127 -3.72 3.63 -0.57
CA TYR A 127 -5.08 3.40 -0.06
C TYR A 127 -5.15 3.30 1.47
N ALA A 128 -4.23 2.56 2.09
CA ALA A 128 -4.20 2.38 3.53
C ALA A 128 -3.80 3.64 4.31
N ALA A 129 -3.15 4.59 3.65
CA ALA A 129 -2.69 5.82 4.28
C ALA A 129 -3.68 6.98 4.19
N ASP A 130 -4.50 7.01 3.13
CA ASP A 130 -5.45 8.09 2.89
C ASP A 130 -6.73 7.53 2.26
N SER A 131 -7.85 7.69 2.96
CA SER A 131 -9.17 7.27 2.49
C SER A 131 -9.71 8.14 1.34
N ALA A 132 -9.07 9.26 1.02
CA ALA A 132 -9.46 10.17 -0.06
C ALA A 132 -8.70 9.92 -1.38
N VAL A 133 -7.94 8.83 -1.51
CA VAL A 133 -7.25 8.49 -2.78
C VAL A 133 -8.23 8.28 -3.93
N THR A 134 -7.82 8.68 -5.13
CA THR A 134 -8.60 8.57 -6.37
C THR A 134 -7.83 7.78 -7.42
N ASN A 135 -8.52 7.15 -8.37
CA ASN A 135 -7.83 6.44 -9.46
C ASN A 135 -6.87 7.37 -10.20
N GLY A 136 -5.70 6.87 -10.59
CA GLY A 136 -4.72 7.69 -11.30
C GLY A 136 -3.30 7.15 -11.23
N VAL A 137 -2.36 7.98 -11.69
CA VAL A 137 -0.94 7.65 -11.71
C VAL A 137 -0.27 8.10 -10.42
N TYR A 138 0.49 7.20 -9.81
CA TYR A 138 1.22 7.40 -8.56
C TYR A 138 2.69 7.04 -8.74
N GLU A 139 3.56 7.65 -7.95
CA GLU A 139 5.00 7.42 -8.00
C GLU A 139 5.43 6.46 -6.88
N ILE A 140 6.27 5.48 -7.21
CA ILE A 140 6.85 4.50 -6.29
C ILE A 140 8.38 4.51 -6.45
N ARG A 141 9.09 4.24 -5.37
CA ARG A 141 10.54 4.05 -5.38
C ARG A 141 10.88 2.57 -5.43
N ASP A 142 11.62 2.14 -6.45
CA ASP A 142 12.22 0.81 -6.50
C ASP A 142 13.28 0.70 -5.38
N PRO A 143 13.16 -0.24 -4.44
CA PRO A 143 14.12 -0.40 -3.36
C PRO A 143 15.51 -0.86 -3.85
N ASN A 144 15.60 -1.52 -5.01
CA ASN A 144 16.84 -2.10 -5.50
C ASN A 144 17.70 -1.07 -6.26
N SER A 145 17.08 -0.30 -7.14
CA SER A 145 17.76 0.73 -7.94
C SER A 145 17.74 2.11 -7.26
N ASN A 146 16.86 2.33 -6.28
CA ASN A 146 16.56 3.63 -5.69
C ASN A 146 15.98 4.65 -6.69
N GLU A 147 15.57 4.20 -7.88
CA GLU A 147 14.88 5.00 -8.89
C GLU A 147 13.38 5.11 -8.61
N LEU A 148 12.77 6.13 -9.17
CA LEU A 148 11.32 6.33 -9.12
C LEU A 148 10.70 5.75 -10.39
N PHE A 149 9.57 5.06 -10.23
CA PHE A 149 8.75 4.60 -11.33
C PHE A 149 7.27 4.87 -11.04
N LYS A 150 6.52 5.17 -12.09
CA LYS A 150 5.08 5.43 -12.00
C LYS A 150 4.26 4.18 -12.22
N ILE A 151 3.17 4.08 -11.47
CA ILE A 151 2.18 3.03 -11.58
C ILE A 151 0.78 3.65 -11.69
N TYR A 152 -0.15 2.95 -12.34
CA TYR A 152 -1.55 3.33 -12.32
C TYR A 152 -2.31 2.54 -11.25
N CYS A 153 -3.05 3.25 -10.41
CA CYS A 153 -3.88 2.70 -9.35
C CYS A 153 -5.37 2.80 -9.67
N ASP A 154 -6.08 1.69 -9.48
CA ASP A 154 -7.53 1.63 -9.50
C ASP A 154 -8.04 1.18 -8.12
N PHE A 155 -8.72 2.11 -7.43
CA PHE A 155 -9.26 1.93 -6.08
C PHE A 155 -10.76 1.71 -6.05
N THR A 156 -11.46 1.99 -7.16
CA THR A 156 -12.93 2.13 -7.12
C THR A 156 -13.67 1.20 -8.07
N SER A 157 -13.01 0.66 -9.11
CA SER A 157 -13.74 -0.09 -10.15
C SER A 157 -14.31 -1.40 -9.62
N GLU A 158 -13.70 -1.95 -8.56
CA GLU A 158 -14.15 -3.18 -7.94
C GLU A 158 -14.07 -3.07 -6.41
N SER A 159 -15.21 -3.26 -5.74
CA SER A 159 -15.29 -3.20 -4.29
C SER A 159 -14.35 -4.19 -3.61
N ASN A 160 -13.73 -3.78 -2.51
CA ASN A 160 -12.82 -4.60 -1.70
C ASN A 160 -11.50 -4.97 -2.39
N PHE A 161 -11.14 -4.28 -3.47
CA PHE A 161 -9.86 -4.49 -4.12
C PHE A 161 -9.15 -3.17 -4.45
N VAL A 162 -7.83 -3.20 -4.32
CA VAL A 162 -6.94 -2.15 -4.79
C VAL A 162 -6.06 -2.74 -5.87
N TRP A 163 -6.12 -2.18 -7.08
CA TRP A 163 -5.46 -2.71 -8.27
C TRP A 163 -4.32 -1.81 -8.73
N THR A 164 -3.24 -2.44 -9.16
CA THR A 164 -2.08 -1.83 -9.79
C THR A 164 -1.98 -2.35 -11.23
N LEU A 165 -1.98 -1.46 -12.21
CA LEU A 165 -1.76 -1.83 -13.61
C LEU A 165 -0.31 -2.30 -13.77
N ILE A 166 -0.13 -3.48 -14.37
CA ILE A 166 1.22 -4.01 -14.68
C ILE A 166 1.50 -4.04 -16.18
N GLU A 167 0.45 -4.16 -16.98
CA GLU A 167 0.55 -4.20 -18.43
C GLU A 167 -0.75 -3.76 -19.09
N SER A 168 -0.64 -3.04 -20.22
CA SER A 168 -1.75 -2.68 -21.09
C SER A 168 -1.29 -2.59 -22.54
N PHE A 169 -2.06 -3.14 -23.47
CA PHE A 169 -1.74 -3.06 -24.89
C PHE A 169 -2.99 -3.05 -25.76
N LYS A 170 -2.89 -2.41 -26.93
CA LYS A 170 -3.86 -2.53 -28.01
C LYS A 170 -3.68 -3.83 -28.80
N LYS A 171 -4.77 -4.33 -29.39
CA LYS A 171 -4.77 -5.47 -30.30
C LYS A 171 -3.80 -5.28 -31.47
N SER A 172 -3.77 -4.09 -32.08
CA SER A 172 -2.87 -3.75 -33.19
C SER A 172 -1.37 -3.88 -32.84
N ILE A 173 -0.99 -3.70 -31.58
CA ILE A 173 0.41 -3.76 -31.12
C ILE A 173 0.74 -5.03 -30.32
N MET A 174 -0.20 -5.97 -30.17
CA MET A 174 -0.05 -7.22 -29.41
C MET A 174 1.27 -7.96 -29.71
N LYS A 175 1.75 -7.95 -30.96
CA LYS A 175 3.02 -8.60 -31.33
C LYS A 175 4.22 -8.08 -30.54
N GLY A 176 4.23 -6.80 -30.18
CA GLY A 176 5.25 -6.19 -29.32
C GLY A 176 5.16 -6.63 -27.86
N PHE A 177 4.08 -7.30 -27.48
CA PHE A 177 3.80 -7.81 -26.13
C PHE A 177 3.84 -9.34 -26.06
N ASN A 178 4.30 -10.03 -27.11
CA ASN A 178 4.43 -11.49 -27.15
C ASN A 178 5.61 -11.99 -26.28
N TYR A 179 5.52 -11.71 -24.99
CA TYR A 179 6.46 -12.10 -23.96
C TYR A 179 5.66 -12.52 -22.73
N ASP A 180 6.03 -13.64 -22.14
CA ASP A 180 5.58 -14.03 -20.81
C ASP A 180 5.93 -12.95 -19.77
N PHE A 181 5.26 -12.96 -18.61
CA PHE A 181 5.48 -11.97 -17.55
C PHE A 181 6.84 -12.09 -16.83
N TYR A 182 7.61 -13.16 -17.05
CA TYR A 182 8.93 -13.35 -16.43
C TYR A 182 10.08 -12.81 -17.29
N THR A 183 9.81 -12.43 -18.54
CA THR A 183 10.79 -11.81 -19.43
C THR A 183 10.82 -10.30 -19.21
N ASP A 184 12.01 -9.76 -18.92
CA ASP A 184 12.21 -8.32 -18.71
C ASP A 184 12.15 -7.54 -20.05
N LYS A 185 10.95 -7.03 -20.34
CA LYS A 185 10.62 -6.23 -21.52
C LYS A 185 9.77 -5.04 -21.11
N PRO A 186 10.33 -4.04 -20.40
CA PRO A 186 9.58 -2.83 -20.08
C PRO A 186 9.18 -2.08 -21.35
N ILE A 187 7.95 -1.57 -21.38
CA ILE A 187 7.41 -0.74 -22.47
C ILE A 187 6.70 0.44 -21.81
N ARG A 188 7.18 1.67 -22.02
CA ARG A 188 6.65 2.86 -21.33
C ARG A 188 6.46 2.62 -19.81
N SER A 189 7.44 2.00 -19.17
CA SER A 189 7.33 1.53 -17.78
C SER A 189 7.16 2.64 -16.74
N ASP A 190 7.53 3.88 -17.07
CA ASP A 190 7.37 5.08 -16.21
C ASP A 190 6.28 6.05 -16.72
N ASP A 191 5.46 5.60 -17.67
CA ASP A 191 4.36 6.37 -18.24
C ASP A 191 3.15 5.46 -18.50
N PRO A 192 2.36 5.13 -17.46
CA PRO A 192 1.23 4.23 -17.58
C PRO A 192 0.16 4.76 -18.54
N GLN A 193 0.09 4.16 -19.74
CA GLN A 193 -0.93 4.44 -20.75
C GLN A 193 -1.70 3.17 -21.10
N PHE A 194 -3.03 3.29 -21.20
CA PHE A 194 -3.86 2.14 -21.57
C PHE A 194 -3.61 1.63 -23.00
N SER A 195 -3.06 2.46 -23.89
CA SER A 195 -2.74 2.04 -25.25
C SER A 195 -1.50 1.15 -25.33
N GLU A 196 -0.52 1.34 -24.45
CA GLU A 196 0.78 0.70 -24.50
C GLU A 196 1.52 0.96 -23.17
N HIS A 197 1.69 -0.07 -22.35
CA HIS A 197 2.40 0.01 -21.08
C HIS A 197 2.78 -1.39 -20.60
N ARG A 198 3.98 -1.54 -20.06
CA ARG A 198 4.45 -2.75 -19.39
C ARG A 198 5.53 -2.35 -18.39
N LEU A 199 5.31 -2.71 -17.12
CA LEU A 199 6.31 -2.52 -16.08
C LEU A 199 7.56 -3.38 -16.34
N SER A 200 8.69 -2.98 -15.76
CA SER A 200 9.88 -3.83 -15.75
C SER A 200 9.65 -5.08 -14.90
N LEU A 201 10.42 -6.13 -15.14
CA LEU A 201 10.36 -7.34 -14.32
C LEU A 201 10.68 -7.06 -12.85
N SER A 202 11.64 -6.17 -12.59
CA SER A 202 12.00 -5.73 -11.22
C SER A 202 10.81 -5.07 -10.52
N ALA A 203 10.10 -4.17 -11.21
CA ALA A 203 8.93 -3.49 -10.65
C ALA A 203 7.77 -4.45 -10.41
N MET A 204 7.47 -5.34 -11.36
CA MET A 204 6.44 -6.37 -11.18
C MET A 204 6.77 -7.30 -10.00
N THR A 205 8.01 -7.78 -9.91
CA THR A 205 8.49 -8.64 -8.82
C THR A 205 8.41 -7.94 -7.48
N TYR A 206 8.75 -6.65 -7.42
CA TYR A 206 8.61 -5.84 -6.22
C TYR A 206 7.16 -5.75 -5.76
N LEU A 207 6.23 -5.44 -6.68
CA LEU A 207 4.81 -5.33 -6.37
C LEU A 207 4.22 -6.66 -5.90
N LEU A 208 4.73 -7.80 -6.38
CA LEU A 208 4.21 -9.11 -6.01
C LEU A 208 4.25 -9.38 -4.50
N SER A 209 5.18 -8.77 -3.74
CA SER A 209 5.32 -9.02 -2.30
C SER A 209 4.08 -8.67 -1.48
N ASP A 210 3.30 -7.69 -1.96
CA ASP A 210 2.14 -7.14 -1.24
C ASP A 210 0.82 -7.53 -1.92
N THR A 211 0.86 -8.37 -2.95
CA THR A 211 -0.30 -8.70 -3.79
C THR A 211 -0.88 -10.07 -3.45
N THR A 212 -2.18 -10.20 -3.68
CA THR A 212 -2.93 -11.43 -3.38
C THR A 212 -3.67 -11.95 -4.61
N HIS A 213 -3.97 -11.08 -5.57
CA HIS A 213 -4.82 -11.37 -6.71
C HIS A 213 -4.22 -10.86 -8.02
N ILE A 214 -4.68 -11.46 -9.10
CA ILE A 214 -4.46 -11.05 -10.48
C ILE A 214 -5.83 -10.81 -11.10
N ARG A 215 -5.93 -9.83 -12.00
CA ARG A 215 -7.07 -9.77 -12.94
C ARG A 215 -6.59 -9.42 -14.34
N ALA A 216 -7.41 -9.77 -15.32
CA ALA A 216 -7.31 -9.21 -16.66
C ALA A 216 -8.65 -8.57 -17.05
N THR A 217 -8.58 -7.45 -17.76
CA THR A 217 -9.75 -6.69 -18.21
C THR A 217 -9.60 -6.35 -19.69
N CYS A 218 -10.72 -6.17 -20.36
CA CYS A 218 -10.77 -5.58 -21.69
C CYS A 218 -11.38 -4.19 -21.66
N GLU A 219 -10.87 -3.28 -22.48
CA GLU A 219 -11.46 -1.97 -22.70
C GLU A 219 -11.65 -1.15 -21.41
N PHE A 220 -10.77 -1.31 -20.42
CA PHE A 220 -10.90 -0.62 -19.13
C PHE A 220 -10.95 0.90 -19.28
N ASN A 221 -10.22 1.45 -20.25
CA ASN A 221 -10.24 2.87 -20.61
C ASN A 221 -11.61 3.38 -21.06
N ASN A 222 -12.51 2.49 -21.49
CA ASN A 222 -13.86 2.82 -21.94
C ASN A 222 -14.92 2.51 -20.85
N GLY A 223 -14.48 2.17 -19.65
CA GLY A 223 -15.33 1.84 -18.51
C GLY A 223 -15.13 0.39 -18.05
N PHE A 224 -15.14 0.21 -16.73
CA PHE A 224 -15.03 -1.10 -16.13
C PHE A 224 -16.26 -1.98 -16.45
N SER A 225 -16.01 -3.25 -16.77
CA SER A 225 -17.06 -4.23 -17.04
C SER A 225 -16.59 -5.62 -16.65
N TYR A 226 -17.52 -6.43 -16.15
CA TYR A 226 -17.29 -7.84 -15.86
C TYR A 226 -17.46 -8.75 -17.08
N THR A 227 -17.88 -8.25 -18.25
CA THR A 227 -17.81 -9.03 -19.50
C THR A 227 -16.37 -9.06 -19.99
N ASP A 228 -15.83 -10.20 -20.42
CA ASP A 228 -14.40 -10.31 -20.78
C ASP A 228 -13.51 -9.79 -19.65
N TYR A 229 -13.60 -10.50 -18.52
CA TYR A 229 -12.90 -10.24 -17.28
C TYR A 229 -12.47 -11.58 -16.68
N LEU A 230 -11.29 -11.62 -16.05
CA LEU A 230 -10.91 -12.72 -15.17
C LEU A 230 -10.34 -12.18 -13.87
N ARG A 231 -10.51 -12.95 -12.78
CA ARG A 231 -9.84 -12.74 -11.50
C ARG A 231 -9.40 -14.07 -10.91
N GLY A 232 -8.18 -14.10 -10.39
CA GLY A 232 -7.62 -15.25 -9.71
C GLY A 232 -6.81 -14.85 -8.48
N LYS A 233 -6.56 -15.82 -7.60
CA LYS A 233 -5.62 -15.68 -6.49
C LYS A 233 -4.22 -16.03 -6.97
N LEU A 234 -3.22 -15.28 -6.53
CA LEU A 234 -1.82 -15.58 -6.86
C LEU A 234 -1.33 -16.88 -6.19
N THR A 235 -2.04 -17.40 -5.18
CA THR A 235 -1.78 -18.73 -4.62
C THR A 235 -2.12 -19.88 -5.58
N GLU A 236 -3.00 -19.64 -6.55
CA GLU A 236 -3.44 -20.64 -7.55
C GLU A 236 -2.88 -20.33 -8.95
N PHE A 237 -2.47 -19.07 -9.17
CA PHE A 237 -1.95 -18.55 -10.42
C PHE A 237 -0.54 -18.00 -10.23
N GLU A 238 0.47 -18.75 -10.64
CA GLU A 238 1.85 -18.25 -10.64
C GLU A 238 2.09 -17.42 -11.89
N LEU A 239 2.05 -16.09 -11.79
CA LEU A 239 2.21 -15.18 -12.93
C LEU A 239 3.54 -15.40 -13.69
N ILE A 240 4.60 -15.77 -12.96
CA ILE A 240 5.99 -15.84 -13.42
C ILE A 240 6.40 -17.31 -13.69
N THR A 241 5.62 -18.03 -14.50
CA THR A 241 5.97 -19.40 -14.93
C THR A 241 5.66 -19.65 -16.39
N SER A 242 6.44 -20.52 -17.03
CA SER A 242 6.23 -20.97 -18.41
C SER A 242 5.47 -22.30 -18.46
N GLY A 243 4.79 -22.54 -19.58
CA GLY A 243 4.02 -23.75 -19.85
C GLY A 243 2.51 -23.57 -19.66
N GLY A 244 1.75 -24.45 -20.30
CA GLY A 244 0.31 -24.55 -20.12
C GLY A 244 -0.07 -25.20 -18.80
N ARG A 245 -1.08 -24.66 -18.13
CA ARG A 245 -1.60 -25.22 -16.88
C ARG A 245 -3.10 -25.03 -16.74
N CYS A 246 -3.67 -25.91 -15.93
CA CYS A 246 -5.02 -25.75 -15.39
C CYS A 246 -4.97 -24.84 -14.17
N THR A 247 -5.46 -23.63 -14.30
CA THR A 247 -5.49 -22.69 -13.17
C THR A 247 -6.92 -22.52 -12.68
N LEU A 248 -7.08 -22.58 -11.36
CA LEU A 248 -8.30 -22.19 -10.68
C LEU A 248 -8.40 -20.65 -10.66
N PHE A 249 -9.51 -20.13 -11.16
CA PHE A 249 -9.84 -18.72 -11.10
C PHE A 249 -11.04 -18.52 -10.20
N GLU A 250 -11.05 -17.41 -9.44
CA GLU A 250 -12.20 -17.05 -8.60
C GLU A 250 -13.41 -16.70 -9.47
N TYR A 251 -13.17 -15.99 -10.58
CA TYR A 251 -14.21 -15.61 -11.52
C TYR A 251 -13.61 -15.44 -12.92
N ILE A 252 -14.25 -16.01 -13.93
CA ILE A 252 -13.99 -15.74 -15.34
C ILE A 252 -15.30 -15.43 -16.02
N ASN A 253 -15.28 -14.45 -16.91
CA ASN A 253 -16.33 -14.18 -17.86
C ASN A 253 -15.69 -13.92 -19.22
N ILE A 254 -15.97 -14.80 -20.18
CA ILE A 254 -15.55 -14.65 -21.58
C ILE A 254 -16.82 -14.57 -22.41
N ARG A 255 -17.02 -13.43 -23.08
CA ARG A 255 -18.12 -13.15 -23.99
C ARG A 255 -19.52 -13.35 -23.36
N GLY A 256 -19.62 -13.15 -22.05
CA GLY A 256 -20.86 -13.27 -21.28
C GLY A 256 -21.08 -14.64 -20.65
N ILE A 257 -20.35 -15.67 -21.08
CA ILE A 257 -20.33 -16.96 -20.39
C ILE A 257 -19.43 -16.77 -19.17
N ASN A 258 -19.99 -16.97 -17.99
CA ASN A 258 -19.28 -16.74 -16.74
C ASN A 258 -19.24 -18.00 -15.87
N CYS A 259 -18.23 -18.02 -15.01
CA CYS A 259 -17.92 -19.16 -14.18
C CYS A 259 -17.17 -18.69 -12.93
N THR A 260 -17.58 -19.19 -11.77
CA THR A 260 -17.00 -18.88 -10.45
C THR A 260 -16.33 -20.12 -9.90
N ASP A 261 -15.17 -19.97 -9.26
CA ASP A 261 -14.39 -21.05 -8.65
C ASP A 261 -14.16 -22.23 -9.59
N CYS A 262 -13.72 -21.93 -10.81
CA CYS A 262 -13.53 -22.94 -11.83
C CYS A 262 -12.19 -22.85 -12.54
N LYS A 263 -11.84 -23.96 -13.19
CA LYS A 263 -10.57 -24.08 -13.87
C LYS A 263 -10.69 -23.55 -15.29
N ALA A 264 -9.66 -22.87 -15.74
CA ALA A 264 -9.43 -22.55 -17.15
C ALA A 264 -7.99 -22.89 -17.52
N LYS A 265 -7.77 -23.15 -18.81
CA LYS A 265 -6.43 -23.40 -19.33
C LYS A 265 -5.73 -22.07 -19.51
N TYR A 266 -4.72 -21.82 -18.70
CA TYR A 266 -3.81 -20.71 -18.90
C TYR A 266 -2.58 -21.19 -19.65
N TRP A 267 -2.15 -20.45 -20.65
CA TRP A 267 -0.99 -20.74 -21.45
C TRP A 267 -0.06 -19.53 -21.53
N GLY A 268 1.24 -19.79 -21.53
CA GLY A 268 2.27 -18.79 -21.73
C GLY A 268 3.62 -19.48 -21.80
N LYS A 269 4.50 -19.04 -22.69
CA LYS A 269 5.88 -19.53 -22.78
C LYS A 269 6.75 -18.42 -23.36
N ALA A 270 8.06 -18.63 -23.39
CA ALA A 270 8.98 -17.71 -24.05
C ALA A 270 8.51 -17.37 -25.48
N GLY A 271 8.24 -16.09 -25.74
CA GLY A 271 7.74 -15.59 -27.02
C GLY A 271 6.23 -15.64 -27.22
N GLU A 272 5.44 -16.05 -26.21
CA GLU A 272 3.98 -15.99 -26.22
C GLU A 272 3.48 -15.30 -24.96
N HIS A 273 2.61 -14.30 -25.14
CA HIS A 273 1.98 -13.64 -24.01
C HIS A 273 1.06 -14.60 -23.25
N GLY A 274 0.90 -14.39 -21.94
CA GLY A 274 -0.05 -15.14 -21.12
C GLY A 274 -1.49 -14.99 -21.64
N HIS A 275 -2.21 -16.10 -21.81
CA HIS A 275 -3.58 -16.09 -22.31
C HIS A 275 -4.41 -17.26 -21.79
N ILE A 276 -5.73 -17.12 -21.84
CA ILE A 276 -6.65 -18.22 -21.63
C ILE A 276 -6.89 -18.89 -22.98
N ALA A 277 -6.59 -20.19 -23.06
CA ALA A 277 -6.69 -20.95 -24.29
C ALA A 277 -7.91 -21.87 -24.26
N SER A 278 -8.81 -21.74 -25.23
CA SER A 278 -9.95 -22.66 -25.39
C SER A 278 -9.58 -23.97 -26.11
N THR A 279 -8.30 -24.19 -26.40
CA THR A 279 -7.81 -25.30 -27.24
C THR A 279 -8.35 -26.67 -26.82
N VAL A 280 -8.74 -27.47 -27.82
CA VAL A 280 -9.07 -28.89 -27.70
C VAL A 280 -7.83 -29.79 -27.59
N SER A 281 -6.61 -29.23 -27.60
CA SER A 281 -5.37 -30.01 -27.67
C SER A 281 -5.14 -30.84 -26.41
N ALA A 282 -4.84 -32.12 -26.60
CA ALA A 282 -4.65 -33.13 -25.56
C ALA A 282 -3.51 -32.85 -24.56
N SER A 283 -2.64 -31.86 -24.83
CA SER A 283 -1.48 -31.50 -23.99
C SER A 283 -1.85 -30.78 -22.69
N CYS A 284 -3.08 -30.27 -22.55
CA CYS A 284 -3.61 -29.71 -21.31
C CYS A 284 -5.03 -30.26 -21.06
N THR A 285 -5.11 -31.54 -20.70
CA THR A 285 -6.35 -32.14 -20.19
C THR A 285 -6.68 -31.47 -18.87
N CYS A 286 -7.81 -30.76 -18.83
CA CYS A 286 -8.23 -30.01 -17.67
C CYS A 286 -9.55 -30.56 -17.14
N PRO A 287 -9.52 -31.46 -16.15
CA PRO A 287 -10.74 -32.00 -15.57
C PRO A 287 -11.57 -30.86 -14.97
N ASN A 288 -12.85 -30.81 -15.35
CA ASN A 288 -13.81 -29.80 -14.89
C ASN A 288 -13.40 -28.36 -15.23
N CYS A 289 -12.76 -28.16 -16.38
CA CYS A 289 -12.61 -26.83 -16.95
C CYS A 289 -13.97 -26.26 -17.34
N VAL A 290 -14.07 -24.94 -17.32
CA VAL A 290 -15.15 -24.25 -18.03
C VAL A 290 -15.04 -24.57 -19.53
N GLU A 291 -16.17 -24.98 -20.11
CA GLU A 291 -16.30 -25.22 -21.55
C GLU A 291 -17.03 -24.03 -22.18
N TRP A 292 -16.39 -23.39 -23.16
CA TRP A 292 -16.92 -22.25 -23.87
C TRP A 292 -17.71 -22.76 -25.08
N THR A 293 -19.04 -22.67 -25.05
CA THR A 293 -19.91 -23.34 -26.04
C THR A 293 -19.91 -22.71 -27.42
N ASP A 294 -19.37 -21.51 -27.55
CA ASP A 294 -19.36 -20.67 -28.76
C ASP A 294 -17.94 -20.21 -29.10
N ASN A 295 -16.93 -20.97 -28.65
CA ASN A 295 -15.54 -20.68 -28.99
C ASN A 295 -15.23 -21.01 -30.46
N ILE A 296 -14.21 -20.33 -30.98
CA ILE A 296 -13.54 -20.77 -32.20
C ILE A 296 -12.40 -21.73 -31.87
N ASN A 297 -11.94 -22.50 -32.87
CA ASN A 297 -10.83 -23.42 -32.69
C ASN A 297 -9.59 -22.70 -32.18
N SER A 298 -9.08 -23.14 -31.03
CA SER A 298 -7.89 -22.57 -30.38
C SER A 298 -8.02 -21.07 -30.07
N GLU A 299 -9.21 -20.61 -29.67
CA GLU A 299 -9.43 -19.21 -29.25
C GLU A 299 -8.55 -18.85 -28.04
N ASP A 300 -7.84 -17.73 -28.18
CA ASP A 300 -7.02 -17.11 -27.15
C ASP A 300 -7.72 -15.87 -26.62
N SER A 301 -7.86 -15.79 -25.30
CA SER A 301 -8.47 -14.68 -24.59
C SER A 301 -7.44 -14.00 -23.68
N PHE A 302 -7.56 -12.68 -23.50
CA PHE A 302 -6.68 -11.86 -22.65
C PHE A 302 -5.19 -11.81 -23.02
N GLY A 303 -4.79 -12.31 -24.19
CA GLY A 303 -3.43 -12.16 -24.71
C GLY A 303 -3.14 -13.07 -25.89
N PHE A 304 -1.93 -12.94 -26.46
CA PHE A 304 -1.38 -13.68 -27.62
C PHE A 304 -2.17 -13.55 -28.92
N TYR A 305 -3.46 -13.89 -28.90
CA TYR A 305 -4.43 -13.71 -29.98
C TYR A 305 -3.98 -14.30 -31.31
N GLY A 306 -3.45 -15.53 -31.26
CA GLY A 306 -3.16 -16.33 -32.44
C GLY A 306 -4.44 -16.70 -33.19
N SER A 307 -5.47 -17.11 -32.43
CA SER A 307 -6.86 -17.14 -32.92
C SER A 307 -7.75 -16.41 -31.92
N ALA A 308 -8.57 -15.46 -32.36
CA ALA A 308 -9.38 -14.66 -31.46
C ALA A 308 -10.79 -14.47 -32.00
N ASN A 309 -11.78 -14.56 -31.11
CA ASN A 309 -13.18 -14.36 -31.47
C ASN A 309 -13.50 -12.86 -31.40
N PRO A 310 -13.97 -12.22 -32.50
CA PRO A 310 -14.19 -10.78 -32.55
C PRO A 310 -15.30 -10.28 -31.61
N VAL A 311 -16.11 -11.19 -31.04
CA VAL A 311 -17.08 -10.84 -29.98
C VAL A 311 -16.38 -10.52 -28.65
N HIS A 312 -15.17 -11.02 -28.42
CA HIS A 312 -14.39 -10.74 -27.21
C HIS A 312 -13.86 -9.30 -27.24
N ARG A 313 -14.21 -8.49 -26.23
CA ARG A 313 -13.96 -7.04 -26.20
C ARG A 313 -12.49 -6.65 -26.37
N CYS A 314 -11.54 -7.44 -25.86
CA CYS A 314 -10.10 -7.17 -26.04
C CYS A 314 -9.63 -7.23 -27.51
N VAL A 315 -10.42 -7.79 -28.43
CA VAL A 315 -10.06 -8.00 -29.84
C VAL A 315 -11.15 -7.56 -30.81
N GLN A 316 -12.14 -6.81 -30.33
CA GLN A 316 -13.30 -6.38 -31.14
C GLN A 316 -12.90 -5.45 -32.31
N ASN A 317 -11.76 -4.78 -32.20
CA ASN A 317 -11.12 -3.98 -33.24
C ASN A 317 -9.62 -3.79 -32.93
N ASP A 318 -8.89 -3.11 -33.81
CA ASP A 318 -7.44 -2.89 -33.69
C ASP A 318 -7.03 -1.94 -32.54
N ASP A 319 -7.94 -1.09 -32.09
CA ASP A 319 -7.75 -0.18 -30.95
C ASP A 319 -8.18 -0.81 -29.62
N ALA A 320 -8.81 -1.97 -29.65
CA ALA A 320 -9.26 -2.69 -28.47
C ALA A 320 -8.06 -3.02 -27.55
N THR A 321 -8.25 -2.85 -26.25
CA THR A 321 -7.19 -2.94 -25.27
C THR A 321 -7.39 -4.10 -24.30
N THR A 322 -6.26 -4.63 -23.84
CA THR A 322 -6.17 -5.66 -22.79
C THR A 322 -5.31 -5.11 -21.68
N GLN A 323 -5.75 -5.27 -20.42
CA GLN A 323 -4.97 -4.89 -19.25
C GLN A 323 -4.78 -6.08 -18.32
N TRP A 324 -3.58 -6.20 -17.77
CA TRP A 324 -3.27 -7.10 -16.66
C TRP A 324 -2.92 -6.30 -15.41
N TRP A 325 -3.38 -6.79 -14.27
CA TRP A 325 -3.33 -6.07 -13.01
C TRP A 325 -2.94 -6.98 -11.85
N LEU A 326 -2.18 -6.43 -10.92
CA LEU A 326 -1.96 -7.02 -9.60
C LEU A 326 -2.88 -6.36 -8.57
N GLY A 327 -3.46 -7.15 -7.68
CA GLY A 327 -4.47 -6.69 -6.74
C GLY A 327 -4.21 -7.10 -5.30
N VAL A 328 -4.65 -6.24 -4.38
CA VAL A 328 -4.78 -6.55 -2.96
C VAL A 328 -6.24 -6.59 -2.61
N LYS A 329 -6.70 -7.71 -2.05
CA LYS A 329 -8.02 -7.80 -1.44
C LYS A 329 -8.00 -7.10 -0.09
N VAL A 330 -8.80 -6.07 0.06
CA VAL A 330 -8.92 -5.30 1.31
C VAL A 330 -10.16 -5.77 2.07
N SER A 331 -10.03 -5.90 3.39
CA SER A 331 -11.21 -6.15 4.23
C SER A 331 -12.09 -4.90 4.26
N PRO A 332 -13.42 -5.05 4.21
CA PRO A 332 -14.35 -3.93 4.32
C PRO A 332 -14.32 -3.23 5.69
#